data_AF-A0A6N2R7T1-F1
#
_entry.id   AF-A0A6N2R7T1-F1
#
_cell.length_a   1.000
_cell.length_b   1.000
_cell.length_c   1.000
_cell.angle_alpha   90.00
_cell.angle_beta   90.00
_cell.angle_gamma   90.00
#
_symmetry.space_group_name_H-M   'P 1'
#
loop_
_entity.id
_entity.type
_entity.pdbx_description
1 polymer ?
#
loop_
_entity_poly.entity_id
_entity_poly.type
_entity_poly.pdbx_seq_one_letter_code
_entity_poly.pdbx_strand_id
1 'polypeptide(L)' 'MENLDNTNLPKGIQDKLIKKLKSLNPREIWIFGSYAKGNPKPSSDIDLFVIKKKDKKRFS' A
#
# COMPACT_ATOMS: atom_id res chain seq x y z
N MET A 1 -12.51 -7.97 11.16
CA MET A 1 -11.46 -7.09 10.61
C MET A 1 -10.34 -8.04 10.22
N GLU A 2 -10.17 -8.31 8.93
CA GLU A 2 -9.21 -9.33 8.48
C GLU A 2 -7.79 -8.98 8.96
N ASN A 3 -7.11 -9.96 9.55
CA ASN A 3 -5.73 -9.82 10.03
C ASN A 3 -4.84 -9.42 8.85
N LEU A 4 -4.36 -8.18 8.86
CA LEU A 4 -3.39 -7.62 7.89
C LEU A 4 -1.94 -7.98 8.26
N ASP A 5 -1.72 -8.93 9.15
CA ASP A 5 -0.40 -9.37 9.64
C ASP A 5 0.36 -10.26 8.65
N ASN A 6 0.07 -10.14 7.35
CA ASN A 6 0.74 -10.87 6.28
C ASN A 6 1.92 -10.09 5.67
N THR A 7 2.42 -9.05 6.34
CA THR A 7 3.53 -8.23 5.86
C THR A 7 4.56 -7.99 6.95
N ASN A 8 5.82 -7.86 6.55
CA ASN A 8 6.96 -7.63 7.44
C ASN A 8 7.26 -6.13 7.62
N LEU A 9 6.25 -5.27 7.52
CA LEU A 9 6.43 -3.82 7.57
C LEU A 9 6.91 -3.35 8.96
N PRO A 10 7.79 -2.33 9.03
CA PRO A 10 8.16 -1.74 10.31
C PRO A 10 6.96 -1.08 10.99
N LYS A 11 7.00 -1.03 12.33
CA LYS A 11 5.90 -0.50 13.15
C LYS A 11 5.52 0.92 12.72
N GLY A 12 4.22 1.13 12.48
CA GLY A 12 3.64 2.43 12.12
C GLY A 12 3.89 2.90 10.69
N ILE A 13 4.61 2.12 9.86
CA ILE A 13 4.77 2.44 8.42
C ILE A 13 3.46 2.24 7.67
N GLN A 14 2.69 1.20 7.99
CA GLN A 14 1.40 0.94 7.37
C GLN A 14 0.45 2.16 7.49
N ASP A 15 0.30 2.72 8.69
CA ASP A 15 -0.56 3.90 8.91
C ASP A 15 -0.07 5.12 8.13
N LYS A 16 1.26 5.33 8.07
CA LYS A 16 1.87 6.41 7.28
C LYS A 16 1.58 6.24 5.78
N LEU A 17 1.68 5.01 5.26
CA LEU A 17 1.38 4.69 3.86
C LEU A 17 -0.09 4.94 3.56
N ILE A 18 -1.00 4.42 4.39
CA ILE A 18 -2.45 4.64 4.24
C ILE A 18 -2.77 6.14 4.25
N LYS A 19 -2.22 6.91 5.22
CA LYS A 19 -2.45 8.35 5.32
C LYS A 19 -1.97 9.10 4.07
N LYS A 20 -0.79 8.77 3.56
CA LYS A 20 -0.23 9.39 2.34
C LYS A 20 -1.01 9.02 1.09
N LEU A 21 -1.34 7.75 0.92
CA LEU A 21 -1.99 7.23 -0.29
C LEU A 21 -3.47 7.57 -0.35
N LYS A 22 -4.12 7.93 0.76
CA LYS A 22 -5.54 8.31 0.79
C LYS A 22 -5.88 9.48 -0.15
N SER A 23 -4.94 10.42 -0.36
CA SER A 23 -5.11 11.54 -1.30
C SER A 23 -5.31 11.08 -2.75
N LEU A 24 -4.89 9.86 -3.09
CA LEU A 24 -5.02 9.28 -4.41
C LEU A 24 -6.39 8.62 -4.66
N ASN A 25 -7.31 8.67 -3.68
CA ASN A 25 -8.58 7.94 -3.69
C ASN A 25 -8.43 6.46 -4.13
N PRO A 26 -7.56 5.69 -3.46
CA PRO A 26 -7.30 4.32 -3.84
C PRO A 26 -8.55 3.47 -3.62
N ARG A 27 -8.80 2.58 -4.57
CA ARG A 27 -9.73 1.46 -4.41
C ARG A 27 -9.06 0.36 -3.59
N GLU A 28 -7.82 0.01 -3.95
CA GLU A 28 -7.04 -1.06 -3.33
C GLU A 28 -5.55 -0.66 -3.27
N ILE A 29 -4.85 -1.13 -2.24
CA ILE A 29 -3.41 -0.96 -2.06
C ILE A 29 -2.84 -2.33 -1.74
N TRP A 30 -1.90 -2.79 -2.54
CA TRP A 30 -1.26 -4.09 -2.40
C TRP A 30 0.22 -3.87 -2.12
N ILE A 31 0.75 -4.58 -1.12
CA ILE A 31 2.19 -4.65 -0.84
C ILE A 31 2.70 -5.93 -1.48
N PHE A 32 3.81 -5.83 -2.20
CA PHE A 32 4.49 -6.99 -2.78
C PHE A 32 5.99 -6.92 -2.51
N GLY A 33 6.74 -7.85 -3.09
CA GLY A 33 8.19 -7.87 -2.94
C GLY A 33 8.64 -8.27 -1.54
N SER A 34 9.78 -7.71 -1.13
CA SER A 34 10.51 -8.18 0.06
C SER A 34 9.68 -8.04 1.35
N TYR A 35 8.93 -6.95 1.51
CA TYR A 35 8.08 -6.71 2.68
C TYR A 35 6.78 -7.51 2.71
N ALA A 36 6.40 -8.19 1.62
CA ALA A 36 5.23 -9.08 1.62
C ALA A 36 5.58 -10.50 2.07
N LYS A 37 6.52 -11.17 1.39
CA LYS A 37 6.88 -12.57 1.64
C LYS A 37 8.38 -12.87 1.61
N GLY A 38 9.21 -11.85 1.44
CA GLY A 38 10.67 -12.00 1.41
C GLY A 38 11.33 -11.70 2.76
N ASN A 39 12.63 -11.44 2.70
CA ASN A 39 13.46 -11.04 3.84
C ASN A 39 13.90 -9.57 3.67
N PRO A 40 13.04 -8.59 4.02
CA PRO A 40 13.37 -7.19 3.86
C PRO A 40 14.50 -6.79 4.82
N LYS A 41 15.36 -5.89 4.38
CA LYS A 41 16.38 -5.24 5.22
C LYS A 41 15.88 -3.85 5.65
N PRO A 42 16.42 -3.25 6.72
CA PRO A 42 16.06 -1.89 7.12
C PRO A 42 16.25 -0.84 6.01
N SER A 43 17.16 -1.10 5.06
CA SER A 43 17.42 -0.26 3.88
C SER A 43 16.63 -0.67 2.64
N SER A 44 15.78 -1.70 2.71
CA SER A 44 14.96 -2.13 1.58
C SER A 44 13.84 -1.14 1.30
N ASP A 45 13.55 -0.95 0.02
CA ASP A 45 12.40 -0.18 -0.44
C ASP A 45 11.08 -0.95 -0.19
N ILE A 46 9.96 -0.22 -0.24
CA ILE A 46 8.62 -0.80 -0.10
C ILE A 46 7.91 -0.72 -1.45
N ASP A 47 7.67 -1.88 -2.04
CA ASP A 47 6.95 -2.02 -3.30
C ASP A 47 5.43 -1.95 -3.10
N LEU A 48 4.76 -1.08 -3.86
CA LEU A 48 3.34 -0.81 -3.73
C LEU A 48 2.64 -0.82 -5.08
N PHE A 49 1.52 -1.54 -5.16
CA PHE A 49 0.60 -1.48 -6.29
C PHE A 49 -0.71 -0.83 -5.85
N VAL A 50 -1.04 0.31 -6.44
CA VAL A 50 -2.19 1.13 -6.04
C VAL A 50 -3.20 1.19 -7.17
N ILE A 51 -4.37 0.60 -6.95
CA ILE A 51 -5.49 0.69 -7.87
C ILE A 51 -6.32 1.91 -7.47
N LYS A 52 -6.39 2.93 -8.32
CA LYS A 52 -7.27 4.09 -8.11
C LYS A 52 -8.69 3.77 -8.52
N LYS A 53 -9.68 4.38 -7.86
CA LYS A 53 -11.04 4.43 -8.42
C LYS A 53 -10.95 5.22 -9.74
N LYS A 54 -11.62 4.74 -10.80
CA LYS A 54 -11.76 5.55 -12.01
C LYS A 54 -12.54 6.80 -11.61
N ASP A 55 -11.90 7.97 -11.69
CA ASP A 55 -12.65 9.21 -11.79
C ASP A 55 -13.45 9.09 -13.08
N LYS A 56 -14.78 9.06 -12.99
CA LYS A 56 -15.63 9.26 -14.16
C LYS A 56 -15.34 10.68 -14.63
N LYS A 57 -14.30 10.86 -15.46
CA LYS A 57 -14.26 12.01 -16.36
C LYS A 57 -15.46 11.83 -17.27
N ARG A 58 -16.59 12.41 -16.87
CA ARG A 58 -17.63 12.83 -17.80
C ARG A 58 -16.91 13.77 -18.74
N PHE A 59 -16.58 13.29 -19.93
CA PHE A 59 -16.42 14.18 -21.06
C PHE A 59 -17.85 14.67 -21.35
N SER A 60 -18.22 15.76 -20.68
CA SER A 60 -19.38 16.58 -21.05
C SER A 60 -18.95 17.58 -22.10
#